data_AF-A0A2U8KIR8-F1
#
_entry.id   AF-A0A2U8KIR8-F1
#
_cell.length_a   1.000
_cell.length_b   1.000
_cell.length_c   1.000
_cell.angle_alpha   90.00
_cell.angle_beta   90.00
_cell.angle_gamma   90.00
#
_symmetry.space_group_name_H-M   'P 1'
#
loop_
_entity.id
_entity.type
_entity.pdbx_description
1 polymer ?
#
loop_
_entity_poly.entity_id
_entity_poly.type
_entity_poly.pdbx_seq_one_letter_code
_entity_poly.pdbx_strand_id
1 'polypeptide(L)'
;MNWQSEWLRVEPIAGSRRISNFCRARIVSLGALGFFLVGISSYLGKDLTPLSSLLSQQILFVPQGIVMCFHGIAGPFSGPYLWCTISRNAGSGYNRFDKREGVVYLSRWGFPGENRRIRIRFSMKDIQAIRVEVKEGIYPRRAPHTKVKGQQDIPLTRTDEHLTLGDMEEEAAESARFLRVSIERLENEPQDIFLVVE
;
A
#
# COMPACT_ATOMS: atom_id res chain seq x y z
N MET A 1 1.92 -17.71 -3.65
CA MET A 1 1.54 -18.93 -4.40
C MET A 1 0.17 -18.67 -4.98
N ASN A 2 0.12 -18.42 -6.29
CA ASN A 2 -1.13 -18.34 -7.04
C ASN A 2 -1.60 -19.79 -7.27
N TRP A 3 -2.85 -20.10 -6.93
CA TRP A 3 -3.43 -21.43 -7.18
C TRP A 3 -4.44 -21.29 -8.30
N GLN A 4 -4.14 -21.90 -9.44
CA GLN A 4 -5.01 -21.89 -10.61
C GLN A 4 -5.39 -23.31 -11.00
N SER A 5 -6.68 -23.52 -11.22
CA SER A 5 -7.27 -24.69 -11.84
C SER A 5 -8.34 -24.23 -12.82
N GLU A 6 -8.82 -25.09 -13.73
CA GLU A 6 -9.84 -24.72 -14.71
C GLU A 6 -11.10 -24.09 -14.09
N TRP A 7 -11.42 -24.50 -12.86
CA TRP A 7 -12.66 -24.19 -12.15
C TRP A 7 -12.48 -23.20 -11.00
N LEU A 8 -11.29 -23.11 -10.41
CA LEU A 8 -10.98 -22.31 -9.23
C LEU A 8 -9.69 -21.51 -9.44
N ARG A 9 -9.77 -20.18 -9.30
CA ARG A 9 -8.62 -19.25 -9.33
C ARG A 9 -8.54 -18.52 -7.99
N VAL A 10 -7.39 -18.58 -7.33
CA VAL A 10 -7.14 -17.88 -6.05
C VAL A 10 -5.92 -16.98 -6.18
N GLU A 11 -6.18 -15.67 -6.24
CA GLU A 11 -5.17 -14.62 -6.34
C GLU A 11 -4.91 -14.02 -4.96
N PRO A 12 -3.72 -14.21 -4.36
CA PRO A 12 -3.37 -13.54 -3.12
C PRO A 12 -3.05 -12.06 -3.38
N ILE A 13 -3.46 -11.20 -2.46
CA ILE A 13 -3.18 -9.76 -2.54
C ILE A 13 -2.24 -9.36 -1.42
N ALA A 14 -1.11 -8.77 -1.82
CA ALA A 14 -0.10 -8.28 -0.91
C ALA A 14 -0.63 -7.07 -0.11
N GLY A 15 -0.54 -7.18 1.22
CA GLY A 15 -0.87 -6.11 2.15
C GLY A 15 0.32 -5.22 2.47
N SER A 16 0.36 -4.74 3.72
CA SER A 16 1.42 -3.88 4.23
C SER A 16 2.78 -4.58 4.43
N ARG A 17 2.86 -5.91 4.38
CA ARG A 17 4.11 -6.69 4.54
C ARG A 17 5.00 -6.67 3.29
N ARG A 18 5.38 -5.47 2.83
CA ARG A 18 6.33 -5.25 1.73
C ARG A 18 7.67 -4.78 2.27
N ILE A 19 8.76 -5.18 1.59
CA ILE A 19 10.12 -4.78 1.94
C ILE A 19 10.23 -3.25 2.06
N SER A 20 9.64 -2.48 1.13
CA SER A 20 9.61 -1.02 1.20
C SER A 20 8.98 -0.47 2.50
N ASN A 21 7.88 -1.06 2.96
CA ASN A 21 7.26 -0.66 4.23
C ASN A 21 8.14 -1.01 5.43
N PHE A 22 8.82 -2.16 5.41
CA PHE A 22 9.81 -2.53 6.42
C PHE A 22 10.98 -1.52 6.43
N CYS A 23 11.52 -1.17 5.27
CA CYS A 23 12.58 -0.16 5.13
C CYS A 23 12.14 1.20 5.71
N ARG A 24 10.94 1.67 5.34
CA ARG A 24 10.39 2.93 5.86
C ARG A 24 10.21 2.89 7.38
N ALA A 25 9.66 1.79 7.91
CA ALA A 25 9.48 1.62 9.35
C ALA A 25 10.82 1.62 10.10
N ARG A 26 11.85 0.96 9.53
CA ARG A 26 13.20 0.93 10.09
C ARG A 26 13.85 2.30 10.08
N ILE A 27 13.81 3.03 8.96
CA ILE A 27 14.41 4.37 8.84
C ILE A 27 13.77 5.34 9.85
N VAL A 28 12.43 5.37 9.92
CA VAL A 28 11.71 6.25 10.86
C VAL A 28 12.04 5.88 12.31
N SER A 29 12.08 4.59 12.64
CA SER A 29 12.36 4.15 14.02
C SER A 29 13.82 4.43 14.44
N LEU A 30 14.78 4.16 13.55
CA LEU A 30 16.20 4.41 13.80
C LEU A 30 16.51 5.90 13.86
N GLY A 31 15.93 6.71 12.98
CA GLY A 31 16.09 8.17 13.00
C GLY A 31 15.54 8.79 14.29
N ALA A 32 14.34 8.40 14.71
CA ALA A 32 13.75 8.84 15.97
C ALA A 32 14.63 8.48 17.18
N LEU A 33 15.11 7.24 17.23
CA LEU A 33 16.00 6.78 18.30
C LEU A 33 17.34 7.53 18.28
N GLY A 34 17.91 7.77 17.10
CA GLY A 34 19.15 8.53 16.95
C GLY A 34 19.02 9.98 17.45
N PHE A 35 17.97 10.69 17.05
CA PHE A 35 17.71 12.05 17.52
C PHE A 35 17.51 12.12 19.03
N PHE A 36 16.79 11.15 19.60
CA PHE A 36 16.60 11.06 21.04
C PHE A 36 17.91 10.84 21.79
N LEU A 37 18.76 9.92 21.32
CA LEU A 37 20.05 9.61 21.94
C LEU A 37 21.04 10.79 21.87
N VAL A 38 21.10 11.48 20.72
CA VAL A 38 21.94 12.69 20.56
C VAL A 38 21.46 13.81 21.49
N GLY A 39 20.14 14.02 21.60
CA GLY A 39 19.57 15.02 22.49
C GLY A 39 19.87 14.75 23.98
N ILE A 40 19.72 13.51 24.44
CA ILE A 40 20.07 13.12 25.83
C ILE A 40 21.58 13.23 26.06
N SER A 41 22.40 12.80 25.10
CA SER A 41 23.85 12.89 25.20
C SER A 41 24.31 14.35 25.38
N SER A 42 23.70 15.28 24.63
CA SER A 42 23.95 16.72 24.76
C SER A 42 23.48 17.28 26.11
N TYR A 43 22.37 16.78 26.67
CA TYR A 43 21.91 17.17 28.02
C TYR A 43 22.84 16.69 29.13
N LEU A 44 23.33 15.45 29.04
CA LEU A 44 24.17 14.83 30.07
C LEU A 44 25.65 15.20 29.98
N GLY A 45 26.09 15.80 28.87
CA GLY A 45 27.50 16.05 28.57
C GLY A 45 28.33 14.77 28.50
N LYS A 46 27.70 13.63 28.21
CA LYS A 46 28.33 12.30 28.12
C LYS A 46 27.97 11.65 26.80
N ASP A 47 28.94 11.01 26.17
CA ASP A 47 28.74 10.27 24.92
C ASP A 47 28.09 8.91 25.22
N LEU A 48 26.78 8.81 24.96
CA LEU A 48 26.00 7.59 25.23
C LEU A 48 26.11 6.53 24.12
N THR A 49 26.63 6.91 22.94
CA THR A 49 26.79 6.02 21.77
C THR A 49 28.03 6.40 20.93
N PRO A 50 28.59 5.48 20.12
CA PRO A 50 29.66 5.81 19.18
C PRO A 50 29.22 6.83 18.10
N LEU A 51 27.93 6.88 17.79
CA LEU A 51 27.36 7.90 16.89
C LEU A 51 27.31 9.28 17.56
N SER A 52 27.02 9.32 18.87
CA SER A 52 27.08 10.57 19.62
C SER A 52 28.53 11.02 19.77
N SER A 53 29.54 10.18 20.02
CA SER A 53 30.93 10.67 20.14
C SER A 53 31.48 11.30 18.85
N LEU A 54 30.93 10.95 17.68
CA LEU A 54 31.24 11.58 16.39
C LEU A 54 30.52 12.93 16.16
N LEU A 55 29.31 13.11 16.69
CA LEU A 55 28.48 14.33 16.53
C LEU A 55 28.53 15.28 17.75
N SER A 56 28.87 14.78 18.93
CA SER A 56 28.78 15.42 20.24
C SER A 56 29.85 16.47 20.48
N GLN A 57 30.98 16.38 19.76
CA GLN A 57 32.12 17.28 19.98
C GLN A 57 31.81 18.77 19.76
N GLN A 58 30.62 19.15 19.22
CA GLN A 58 30.27 20.55 18.94
C GLN A 58 28.79 20.94 19.20
N ILE A 59 27.91 20.06 19.68
CA ILE A 59 26.47 20.41 19.82
C ILE A 59 26.19 21.01 21.19
N LEU A 60 26.01 22.35 21.24
CA LEU A 60 25.41 23.01 22.39
C LEU A 60 23.98 22.49 22.61
N PHE A 61 23.66 22.14 23.85
CA PHE A 61 22.33 21.66 24.23
C PHE A 61 21.22 22.65 23.86
N VAL A 62 21.49 23.95 24.00
CA VAL A 62 20.57 25.02 23.61
C VAL A 62 21.12 25.73 22.37
N PRO A 63 20.35 25.85 21.26
CA PRO A 63 18.99 25.34 21.05
C PRO A 63 18.93 23.95 20.40
N GLN A 64 20.06 23.46 19.85
CA GLN A 64 20.08 22.33 18.92
C GLN A 64 19.75 21.00 19.60
N GLY A 65 20.27 20.75 20.80
CA GLY A 65 19.95 19.55 21.58
C GLY A 65 18.46 19.44 21.94
N ILE A 66 17.82 20.56 22.28
CA ILE A 66 16.37 20.63 22.55
C ILE A 66 15.55 20.24 21.32
N VAL A 67 15.91 20.76 20.14
CA VAL A 67 15.23 20.44 18.87
C VAL A 67 15.38 18.95 18.54
N MET A 68 16.57 18.37 18.75
CA MET A 68 16.82 16.94 18.56
C MET A 68 16.00 16.08 19.54
N CYS A 69 15.89 16.48 20.81
CA CYS A 69 15.02 15.82 21.79
C CYS A 69 13.55 15.85 21.34
N PHE A 70 13.06 16.99 20.86
CA PHE A 70 11.67 17.12 20.40
C PHE A 70 11.37 16.18 19.23
N HIS A 71 12.24 16.15 18.21
CA HIS A 71 12.10 15.20 17.10
C HIS A 71 12.25 13.75 17.54
N GLY A 72 13.14 13.47 18.49
CA GLY A 72 13.34 12.16 19.08
C GLY A 72 12.16 11.66 19.93
N ILE A 73 11.37 12.56 20.52
CA ILE A 73 10.15 12.23 21.28
C ILE A 73 8.92 12.18 20.35
N ALA A 74 8.85 13.03 19.33
CA ALA A 74 7.75 13.04 18.37
C ALA A 74 7.81 11.88 17.36
N GLY A 75 9.00 11.49 16.90
CA GLY A 75 9.20 10.41 15.93
C GLY A 75 8.70 9.02 16.35
N PRO A 76 8.88 8.59 17.62
CA PRO A 76 8.36 7.34 18.15
C PRO A 76 6.84 7.21 18.17
N PHE A 77 6.06 8.25 17.90
CA PHE A 77 4.60 8.10 17.76
C PHE A 77 4.21 7.50 16.39
N SER A 78 5.00 7.78 15.35
CA SER A 78 4.74 7.29 13.98
C SER A 78 5.30 5.89 13.72
N GLY A 79 6.42 5.53 14.36
CA GLY A 79 7.08 4.23 14.19
C GLY A 79 6.21 3.01 14.56
N PRO A 80 5.65 2.95 15.78
CA PRO A 80 4.76 1.88 16.23
C PRO A 80 3.52 1.73 15.35
N TYR A 81 2.99 2.82 14.80
CA TYR A 81 1.89 2.76 13.84
C TYR A 81 2.31 2.00 12.56
N LEU A 82 3.45 2.34 11.97
CA LEU A 82 3.98 1.60 10.82
C LEU A 82 4.25 0.13 11.19
N TRP A 83 4.82 -0.13 12.35
CA TRP A 83 5.08 -1.51 12.77
C TRP A 83 3.80 -2.31 13.00
N CYS A 84 2.79 -1.69 13.61
CA CYS A 84 1.48 -2.29 13.86
C CYS A 84 0.77 -2.62 12.54
N THR A 85 0.80 -1.69 11.57
CA THR A 85 0.20 -1.92 10.24
C THR A 85 0.89 -3.07 9.49
N ILE A 86 2.22 -3.18 9.55
CA ILE A 86 2.99 -4.29 8.95
C ILE A 86 2.69 -5.62 9.67
N SER A 87 2.72 -5.62 11.01
CA SER A 87 2.46 -6.82 11.81
C SER A 87 1.06 -7.39 11.52
N ARG A 88 0.05 -6.52 11.43
CA ARG A 88 -1.35 -6.89 11.15
C ARG A 88 -1.64 -7.17 9.67
N ASN A 89 -0.65 -7.01 8.79
CA ASN A 89 -0.75 -7.15 7.34
C ASN A 89 -1.98 -6.42 6.76
N ALA A 90 -2.20 -5.17 7.20
CA ALA A 90 -3.33 -4.36 6.77
C ALA A 90 -3.32 -4.20 5.23
N GLY A 91 -4.49 -4.28 4.61
CA GLY A 91 -4.68 -4.28 3.16
C GLY A 91 -4.39 -5.61 2.45
N SER A 92 -3.95 -6.67 3.16
CA SER A 92 -3.77 -7.99 2.53
C SER A 92 -5.10 -8.66 2.25
N GLY A 93 -5.11 -9.66 1.38
CA GLY A 93 -6.35 -10.33 1.03
C GLY A 93 -6.15 -11.44 0.03
N TYR A 94 -7.26 -11.88 -0.55
CA TYR A 94 -7.26 -12.74 -1.71
C TYR A 94 -8.56 -12.56 -2.49
N ASN A 95 -8.50 -12.80 -3.80
CA ASN A 95 -9.65 -12.96 -4.67
C ASN A 95 -9.81 -14.46 -4.95
N ARG A 96 -11.01 -15.00 -4.74
CA ARG A 96 -11.33 -16.38 -5.11
C ARG A 96 -12.46 -16.38 -6.14
N PHE A 97 -12.19 -16.93 -7.30
CA PHE A 97 -13.16 -17.10 -8.39
C PHE A 97 -13.53 -18.57 -8.51
N ASP A 98 -14.80 -18.91 -8.29
CA ASP A 98 -15.30 -20.27 -8.35
C ASP A 98 -16.32 -20.42 -9.50
N LYS A 99 -15.93 -21.11 -10.58
CA LYS A 99 -16.80 -21.35 -11.74
C LYS A 99 -17.88 -22.40 -11.48
N ARG A 100 -17.69 -23.31 -10.52
CA ARG A 100 -18.68 -24.36 -10.22
C ARG A 100 -19.87 -23.77 -9.48
N GLU A 101 -19.60 -22.94 -8.48
CA GLU A 101 -20.65 -22.22 -7.76
C GLU A 101 -21.12 -20.96 -8.51
N GLY A 102 -20.32 -20.45 -9.45
CA GLY A 102 -20.64 -19.22 -10.19
C GLY A 102 -20.55 -17.96 -9.33
N VAL A 103 -19.69 -17.95 -8.30
CA VAL A 103 -19.54 -16.84 -7.35
C VAL A 103 -18.09 -16.41 -7.20
N VAL A 104 -17.92 -15.11 -6.98
CA VAL A 104 -16.63 -14.50 -6.64
C VAL A 104 -16.64 -14.10 -5.18
N TYR A 105 -15.55 -14.42 -4.49
CA TYR A 105 -15.30 -14.06 -3.11
C TYR A 105 -14.11 -13.10 -3.04
N LEU A 106 -14.38 -11.87 -2.61
CA LEU A 106 -13.39 -10.86 -2.30
C LEU A 106 -13.12 -10.85 -0.81
N SER A 107 -11.90 -11.14 -0.39
CA SER A 107 -11.49 -11.05 1.01
C SER A 107 -10.40 -9.99 1.17
N ARG A 108 -10.60 -9.06 2.09
CA ARG A 108 -9.63 -8.02 2.45
C ARG A 108 -9.49 -7.91 3.96
N TRP A 109 -8.26 -7.74 4.42
CA TRP A 109 -7.90 -7.43 5.80
C TRP A 109 -7.80 -5.92 5.94
N GLY A 110 -8.72 -5.32 6.67
CA GLY A 110 -8.71 -3.90 7.02
C GLY A 110 -7.83 -3.56 8.21
N PHE A 111 -7.95 -2.31 8.64
CA PHE A 111 -7.39 -1.81 9.89
C PHE A 111 -8.01 -2.54 11.09
N PRO A 112 -7.31 -2.55 12.25
CA PRO A 112 -7.84 -3.18 13.44
C PRO A 112 -9.17 -2.57 13.90
N GLY A 113 -10.11 -3.45 14.24
CA GLY A 113 -11.47 -3.13 14.65
C GLY A 113 -12.35 -4.37 14.58
N GLU A 114 -13.63 -4.25 14.96
CA GLU A 114 -14.58 -5.37 14.92
C GLU A 114 -14.79 -5.89 13.49
N ASN A 115 -14.81 -5.00 12.50
CA ASN A 115 -14.95 -5.34 11.07
C ASN A 115 -13.60 -5.42 10.35
N ARG A 116 -12.61 -6.08 10.96
CA ARG A 116 -11.27 -6.24 10.37
C ARG A 116 -11.28 -7.02 9.05
N ARG A 117 -12.22 -7.96 8.85
CA ARG A 117 -12.31 -8.78 7.64
C ARG A 117 -13.49 -8.31 6.80
N ILE A 118 -13.18 -7.70 5.66
CA ILE A 118 -14.18 -7.33 4.67
C ILE A 118 -14.30 -8.51 3.71
N ARG A 119 -15.48 -9.13 3.67
CA ARG A 119 -15.82 -10.21 2.75
C ARG A 119 -16.97 -9.75 1.87
N ILE A 120 -16.73 -9.71 0.56
CA ILE A 120 -17.75 -9.38 -0.43
C ILE A 120 -17.97 -10.62 -1.29
N ARG A 121 -19.24 -10.97 -1.52
CA ARG A 121 -19.65 -12.07 -2.39
C ARG A 121 -20.58 -11.51 -3.46
N PHE A 122 -20.31 -11.83 -4.71
CA PHE A 122 -21.18 -11.47 -5.84
C PHE A 122 -21.19 -12.59 -6.88
N SER A 123 -22.24 -12.61 -7.70
CA SER A 123 -22.38 -13.61 -8.75
C SER A 123 -21.43 -13.31 -9.90
N MET A 124 -20.83 -14.33 -10.49
CA MET A 124 -20.04 -14.21 -11.72
C MET A 124 -20.87 -13.63 -12.87
N LYS A 125 -22.19 -13.86 -12.87
CA LYS A 125 -23.12 -13.32 -13.87
C LYS A 125 -23.27 -11.80 -13.81
N ASP A 126 -22.96 -11.20 -12.67
CA ASP A 126 -23.04 -9.76 -12.48
C ASP A 126 -21.78 -9.06 -13.01
N ILE A 127 -20.72 -9.81 -13.35
CA ILE A 127 -19.51 -9.26 -13.95
C ILE A 127 -19.78 -8.95 -15.42
N GLN A 128 -19.70 -7.67 -15.79
CA GLN A 128 -19.96 -7.23 -17.16
C GLN A 128 -18.70 -7.20 -18.01
N ALA A 129 -17.63 -6.61 -17.46
CA ALA A 129 -16.39 -6.38 -18.17
C ALA A 129 -15.21 -6.26 -17.20
N ILE A 130 -14.01 -6.51 -17.71
CA ILE A 130 -12.78 -6.10 -17.05
C ILE A 130 -12.36 -4.76 -17.64
N ARG A 131 -12.28 -3.76 -16.78
CA ARG A 131 -11.92 -2.39 -17.11
C ARG A 131 -10.46 -2.17 -16.78
N VAL A 132 -9.66 -1.74 -17.74
CA VAL A 132 -8.27 -1.33 -17.51
C VAL A 132 -8.25 0.19 -17.46
N GLU A 133 -8.00 0.75 -16.28
CA GLU A 133 -7.78 2.20 -16.13
C GLU A 133 -6.29 2.49 -16.23
N VAL A 134 -5.96 3.34 -17.21
CA VAL A 134 -4.62 3.93 -17.33
C VAL A 134 -4.78 5.43 -17.07
N LYS A 135 -4.36 5.89 -15.89
CA LYS A 135 -4.23 7.32 -15.59
C LYS A 135 -2.76 7.71 -15.68
N GLU A 136 -2.43 8.52 -16.67
CA GLU A 136 -1.10 9.08 -16.84
C GLU A 136 -1.03 10.47 -16.18
N GLY A 137 0.07 10.75 -15.47
CA GLY A 137 0.24 11.98 -14.69
C GLY A 137 1.37 11.87 -13.66
N ILE A 138 1.47 12.83 -12.74
CA ILE A 138 2.52 12.87 -11.69
C ILE A 138 2.45 11.64 -10.77
N TYR A 139 1.26 11.04 -10.63
CA TYR A 139 1.04 9.79 -9.91
C TYR A 139 0.32 8.79 -10.82
N PRO A 140 1.06 8.04 -11.67
CA PRO A 140 0.45 7.11 -12.61
C PRO A 140 -0.29 6.03 -11.81
N ARG A 141 -1.59 5.89 -12.07
CA ARG A 141 -2.40 4.79 -11.53
C ARG A 141 -2.78 3.89 -12.67
N ARG A 142 -2.30 2.66 -12.60
CA ARG A 142 -2.62 1.63 -13.57
C ARG A 142 -3.06 0.40 -12.79
N ALA A 143 -4.35 0.07 -12.86
CA ALA A 143 -4.89 -1.11 -12.20
C ALA A 143 -6.05 -1.70 -13.02
N PRO A 144 -6.13 -3.03 -13.17
CA PRO A 144 -7.32 -3.68 -13.70
C PRO A 144 -8.45 -3.65 -12.65
N HIS A 145 -9.61 -3.19 -13.07
CA HIS A 145 -10.85 -3.13 -12.32
C HIS A 145 -11.86 -4.11 -12.92
N THR A 146 -12.69 -4.72 -12.09
CA THR A 146 -13.87 -5.47 -12.57
C THR A 146 -15.10 -4.59 -12.46
N LYS A 147 -15.80 -4.42 -13.58
CA LYS A 147 -17.08 -3.74 -13.64
C LYS A 147 -18.19 -4.73 -13.29
N VAL A 148 -18.82 -4.52 -12.15
CA VAL A 148 -19.93 -5.35 -11.65
C VAL A 148 -21.24 -4.58 -11.80
N LYS A 149 -22.28 -5.25 -12.30
CA LYS A 149 -23.61 -4.68 -12.53
C LYS A 149 -24.17 -4.11 -11.22
N GLY A 150 -24.38 -2.80 -11.16
CA GLY A 150 -25.00 -2.12 -10.01
C GLY A 150 -24.09 -1.98 -8.77
N GLN A 151 -22.78 -2.24 -8.90
CA GLN A 151 -21.80 -2.01 -7.83
C GLN A 151 -20.64 -1.14 -8.33
N GLN A 152 -19.90 -0.55 -7.38
CA GLN A 152 -18.68 0.21 -7.67
C GLN A 152 -17.60 -0.72 -8.24
N ASP A 153 -16.81 -0.23 -9.18
CA ASP A 153 -15.72 -0.97 -9.83
C ASP A 153 -14.73 -1.52 -8.79
N ILE A 154 -14.58 -2.85 -8.76
CA ILE A 154 -13.75 -3.54 -7.77
C ILE A 154 -12.34 -3.74 -8.34
N PRO A 155 -11.29 -3.15 -7.76
CA PRO A 155 -9.92 -3.40 -8.21
C PRO A 155 -9.56 -4.87 -8.00
N LEU A 156 -9.17 -5.55 -9.09
CA LEU A 156 -8.68 -6.92 -9.07
C LEU A 156 -7.29 -6.98 -8.44
N THR A 157 -6.45 -6.03 -8.87
CA THR A 157 -5.05 -5.90 -8.46
C THR A 157 -4.86 -4.58 -7.74
N ARG A 158 -3.90 -4.53 -6.82
CA ARG A 158 -3.65 -3.31 -6.04
C ARG A 158 -2.88 -2.31 -6.91
N THR A 159 -3.33 -1.06 -6.90
CA THR A 159 -2.85 0.07 -7.73
C THR A 159 -1.38 0.48 -7.52
N ASP A 160 -0.64 -0.22 -6.66
CA ASP A 160 0.70 0.15 -6.20
C ASP A 160 1.81 -0.82 -6.68
N GLU A 161 1.48 -1.73 -7.59
CA GLU A 161 2.47 -2.52 -8.31
C GLU A 161 2.77 -1.79 -9.62
N HIS A 162 4.03 -1.37 -9.82
CA HIS A 162 4.49 -0.79 -11.08
C HIS A 162 4.57 -1.91 -12.13
N LEU A 163 3.42 -2.45 -12.51
CA LEU A 163 3.30 -3.36 -13.65
C LEU A 163 3.51 -2.55 -14.92
N THR A 164 4.23 -3.13 -15.88
CA THR A 164 4.31 -2.52 -17.21
C THR A 164 2.93 -2.56 -17.85
N LEU A 165 2.69 -1.69 -18.83
CA LEU A 165 1.41 -1.67 -19.55
C LEU A 165 1.10 -3.04 -20.18
N GLY A 166 2.14 -3.71 -20.72
CA GLY A 166 2.03 -5.05 -21.29
C GLY A 166 1.61 -6.09 -20.25
N ASP A 167 2.27 -6.12 -19.09
CA ASP A 167 1.94 -7.08 -18.02
C ASP A 167 0.50 -6.92 -17.54
N MET A 168 0.01 -5.68 -17.44
CA MET A 168 -1.36 -5.40 -17.04
C MET A 168 -2.39 -5.81 -18.09
N GLU A 169 -2.11 -5.54 -19.36
CA GLU A 169 -2.98 -5.97 -20.46
C GLU A 169 -3.04 -7.50 -20.53
N GLU A 170 -1.91 -8.18 -20.30
CA GLU A 170 -1.85 -9.63 -20.22
C GLU A 170 -2.65 -10.16 -19.03
N GLU A 171 -2.49 -9.59 -17.84
CA GLU A 171 -3.24 -9.98 -16.64
C GLU A 171 -4.76 -9.74 -16.81
N ALA A 172 -5.13 -8.61 -17.42
CA ALA A 172 -6.51 -8.29 -17.74
C ALA A 172 -7.08 -9.25 -18.81
N ALA A 173 -6.30 -9.59 -19.83
CA ALA A 173 -6.69 -10.52 -20.88
C ALA A 173 -6.85 -11.95 -20.35
N GLU A 174 -5.94 -12.41 -19.50
CA GLU A 174 -6.04 -13.72 -18.83
C GLU A 174 -7.31 -13.78 -17.96
N SER A 175 -7.56 -12.72 -17.18
CA SER A 175 -8.75 -12.61 -16.33
C SER A 175 -10.03 -12.58 -17.17
N ALA A 176 -10.04 -11.87 -18.30
CA ALA A 176 -11.19 -11.76 -19.19
C ALA A 176 -11.47 -13.08 -19.90
N ARG A 177 -10.44 -13.80 -20.34
CA ARG A 177 -10.54 -15.16 -20.89
C ARG A 177 -11.07 -16.13 -19.85
N PHE A 178 -10.62 -16.03 -18.59
CA PHE A 178 -11.10 -16.88 -17.50
C PHE A 178 -12.58 -16.65 -17.20
N LEU A 179 -13.02 -15.38 -17.16
CA LEU A 179 -14.39 -14.99 -16.86
C LEU A 179 -15.33 -15.02 -18.07
N ARG A 180 -14.79 -15.11 -19.30
CA ARG A 180 -15.50 -15.01 -20.58
C ARG A 180 -16.26 -13.67 -20.75
N VAL A 181 -15.62 -12.58 -20.35
CA VAL A 181 -16.18 -11.21 -20.44
C VAL A 181 -15.33 -10.34 -21.37
N SER A 182 -15.90 -9.23 -21.86
CA SER A 182 -15.19 -8.26 -22.69
C SER A 182 -14.20 -7.41 -21.87
N ILE A 183 -13.16 -6.92 -22.53
CA ILE A 183 -12.20 -5.96 -21.96
C ILE A 183 -12.62 -4.55 -22.39
N GLU A 184 -12.73 -3.63 -21.44
CA GLU A 184 -13.01 -2.21 -21.67
C GLU A 184 -11.75 -1.41 -21.31
N ARG A 185 -11.18 -0.66 -22.26
CA ARG A 185 -10.03 0.22 -22.00
C ARG A 185 -10.53 1.64 -21.77
N LEU A 186 -10.20 2.23 -20.63
CA LEU A 186 -10.42 3.66 -20.38
C LEU A 186 -9.07 4.37 -20.37
N GLU A 187 -8.81 5.07 -21.47
CA GLU A 187 -7.73 6.03 -21.59
C GLU A 187 -8.30 7.37 -21.13
N ASN A 188 -8.07 7.71 -19.86
CA ASN A 188 -8.33 9.07 -19.39
C ASN A 188 -7.08 9.87 -19.71
N GLU A 189 -7.08 10.52 -20.87
CA GLU A 189 -6.26 11.70 -21.13
C GLU A 189 -6.39 12.66 -19.93
N PRO A 190 -5.30 13.25 -19.44
CA PRO A 190 -5.40 14.24 -18.36
C PRO A 190 -6.27 15.38 -18.87
N GLN A 191 -7.48 15.53 -18.32
CA GLN A 191 -8.21 16.78 -18.46
C GLN A 191 -7.29 17.88 -17.94
N ASP A 192 -6.91 18.76 -18.87
CA ASP A 192 -6.14 19.97 -18.62
C ASP A 192 -6.55 20.57 -17.28
N ILE A 193 -5.57 20.64 -16.38
CA ILE A 193 -5.62 21.52 -15.24
C ILE A 193 -5.64 22.93 -15.85
N PHE A 194 -6.83 23.43 -16.15
CA PHE A 194 -7.08 24.85 -16.25
C PHE A 194 -6.73 25.43 -14.87
N LEU A 195 -5.45 25.81 -14.72
CA LEU A 195 -5.05 26.85 -13.81
C LEU A 195 -5.79 28.10 -14.28
N VAL A 196 -6.98 28.33 -13.71
CA VAL A 196 -7.51 29.68 -13.61
C VAL A 196 -6.56 30.40 -12.66
N VAL A 197 -5.57 31.06 -13.25
CA VAL A 197 -4.90 32.20 -12.64
C VAL A 197 -5.95 33.30 -12.60
N GLU A 198 -6.49 33.58 -11.42
CA GLU A 198 -6.95 34.92 -11.05
C GLU A 198 -5.87 35.57 -10.19
#